data_AF-A0A6A0HD04-F1
#
_entry.id   AF-A0A6A0HD04-F1
#
_cell.length_a   1.000
_cell.length_b   1.000
_cell.length_c   1.000
_cell.angle_alpha   90.00
_cell.angle_beta   90.00
_cell.angle_gamma   90.00
#
_symmetry.space_group_name_H-M   'P 1'
#
loop_
_entity.id
_entity.type
_entity.pdbx_description
1 polymer ?
#
loop_
_entity_poly.entity_id
_entity_poly.type
_entity_poly.pdbx_seq_one_letter_code
_entity_poly.pdbx_strand_id
1 'polypeptide(L)'
;MINGYILQAKNAMKEFVCTECPRSFYRRIHFRDHMRMHTRERPYSCEVCHKRFIWRDSVKKHMETHITAAKYSCRLCGKWFRWLQGIRQHLQQQHKLKKCDVEAQVLNGGPTKYKKL
;
A
#
# COMPACT_ATOMS: atom_id res chain seq x y z
N MET A 1 8.64 -1.31 20.13
CA MET A 1 9.81 -0.40 20.11
C MET A 1 10.94 -1.08 19.33
N ILE A 2 11.51 -0.41 18.32
CA ILE A 2 12.54 -0.96 17.43
C ILE A 2 13.92 -0.81 18.10
N ASN A 3 14.24 -1.70 19.04
CA ASN A 3 15.46 -1.63 19.87
C ASN A 3 16.32 -2.92 19.81
N GLY A 4 16.40 -3.57 18.65
CA GLY A 4 17.29 -4.73 18.42
C GLY A 4 18.64 -4.33 17.81
N TYR A 5 19.33 -3.33 18.37
CA TYR A 5 20.69 -2.96 17.94
C TYR A 5 21.71 -2.92 19.06
N ILE A 6 22.96 -3.15 18.66
CA ILE A 6 24.16 -2.85 19.43
C ILE A 6 24.90 -1.71 18.72
N LEU A 7 25.35 -0.70 19.46
CA LEU A 7 26.27 0.31 18.93
C LEU A 7 27.70 -0.20 19.10
N GLN A 8 28.43 -0.34 18.00
CA GLN A 8 29.84 -0.74 18.03
C GLN A 8 30.68 0.33 17.33
N ALA A 9 31.90 0.58 17.82
CA ALA A 9 32.85 1.45 17.15
C ALA A 9 33.90 0.58 16.45
N LYS A 10 33.99 0.67 15.12
CA LYS A 10 35.05 0.05 14.31
C LYS A 10 35.79 1.15 13.57
N ASN A 11 37.11 1.18 13.66
CA ASN A 11 37.97 2.15 12.98
C ASN A 11 37.47 3.61 13.12
N ALA A 12 37.16 4.02 14.35
CA ALA A 12 36.61 5.33 14.73
C ALA A 12 35.21 5.69 14.20
N MET A 13 34.51 4.79 13.50
CA MET A 13 33.11 4.98 13.10
C MET A 13 32.16 4.16 13.95
N LYS A 14 31.07 4.78 14.44
CA LYS A 14 30.00 4.08 15.15
C LYS A 14 29.03 3.42 14.16
N GLU A 15 28.81 2.13 14.32
CA GLU A 15 27.89 1.30 13.56
C GLU A 15 26.72 0.84 14.44
N PHE A 16 25.55 0.70 13.81
CA PHE A 16 24.36 0.06 14.35
C PHE A 16 24.33 -1.39 13.84
N VAL A 17 24.57 -2.34 14.74
CA VAL A 17 24.62 -3.78 14.43
C VAL A 17 23.28 -4.40 14.76
N CYS A 18 22.71 -5.18 13.83
CA CYS A 18 21.49 -5.94 14.04
C CYS A 18 21.74 -7.14 14.97
N THR A 19 20.84 -7.39 15.92
CA THR A 19 20.89 -8.58 16.79
C THR A 19 20.33 -9.84 16.13
N GLU A 20 19.51 -9.68 15.10
CA GLU A 20 18.80 -10.79 14.42
C GLU A 20 19.55 -11.32 13.19
N CYS A 21 20.56 -10.61 12.70
CA CYS A 21 21.36 -11.02 11.55
C CYS A 21 22.75 -10.35 11.52
N PRO A 22 23.72 -10.84 10.72
CA PRO A 22 25.08 -10.32 10.69
C PRO A 22 25.26 -8.92 10.05
N ARG A 23 24.17 -8.18 9.77
CA ARG A 23 24.26 -6.88 9.08
C ARG A 23 24.55 -5.74 10.05
N SER A 24 25.40 -4.81 9.62
CA SER A 24 25.65 -3.54 10.29
C SER A 24 25.39 -2.35 9.37
N PHE A 25 25.12 -1.19 9.97
CA PHE A 25 24.79 0.04 9.26
C PHE A 25 25.42 1.24 9.95
N TYR A 26 26.03 2.15 9.20
CA TYR A 26 26.60 3.38 9.76
C TYR A 26 25.53 4.44 10.07
N ARG A 27 24.36 4.37 9.43
CA ARG A 27 23.25 5.33 9.61
C ARG A 27 22.09 4.69 10.35
N ARG A 28 21.63 5.35 11.43
CA ARG A 28 20.47 4.92 12.22
C ARG A 28 19.20 4.74 11.39
N ILE A 29 18.98 5.58 10.39
CA ILE A 29 17.81 5.50 9.50
C ILE A 29 17.79 4.18 8.73
N HIS A 30 18.93 3.79 8.15
CA HIS A 30 19.05 2.54 7.40
C HIS A 30 18.89 1.32 8.31
N PHE A 31 19.49 1.36 9.50
CA PHE A 31 19.28 0.32 10.51
C PHE A 31 17.79 0.18 10.88
N ARG A 32 17.11 1.29 11.16
CA ARG A 32 15.67 1.29 11.50
C ARG A 32 14.82 0.71 10.37
N ASP A 33 15.11 1.09 9.12
CA ASP A 33 14.38 0.56 7.95
C ASP A 33 14.66 -0.93 7.74
N HIS A 34 15.88 -1.38 7.99
CA HIS A 34 16.24 -2.80 7.98
C HIS A 34 15.47 -3.60 9.03
N MET A 35 15.35 -3.09 10.27
CA MET A 35 14.64 -3.79 11.33
C MET A 35 13.16 -4.05 11.02
N ARG A 36 12.54 -3.27 10.13
CA ARG A 36 11.16 -3.53 9.69
C ARG A 36 11.00 -4.89 8.99
N MET A 37 12.08 -5.46 8.47
CA MET A 37 12.07 -6.82 7.91
C MET A 37 11.98 -7.89 9.00
N HIS A 38 12.56 -7.63 10.18
CA HIS A 38 12.55 -8.55 11.32
C HIS A 38 11.27 -8.45 12.13
N THR A 39 10.77 -7.24 12.39
CA THR A 39 9.56 -7.04 13.19
C THR A 39 8.29 -7.52 12.49
N ARG A 40 8.35 -7.79 11.19
CA ARG A 40 7.20 -8.09 10.32
C ARG A 40 6.09 -7.04 10.39
N GLU A 41 6.39 -5.86 10.92
CA GLU A 41 5.48 -4.73 10.92
C GLU A 41 5.24 -4.30 9.47
N ARG A 42 3.98 -4.33 9.06
CA ARG A 42 3.55 -3.89 7.73
C ARG A 42 2.63 -2.68 7.89
N PRO A 43 3.21 -1.48 8.04
CA PRO A 43 2.47 -0.25 8.33
C PRO A 43 1.75 0.30 7.11
N TYR A 44 1.90 -0.27 5.92
CA TYR A 44 1.19 0.18 4.73
C TYR A 44 0.20 -0.88 4.29
N SER A 45 -1.06 -0.52 4.05
CA SER A 45 -2.10 -1.43 3.60
C SER A 45 -2.76 -0.95 2.32
N CYS A 46 -2.95 -1.88 1.38
CA CYS A 46 -3.77 -1.66 0.20
C CYS A 46 -5.23 -1.49 0.60
N GLU A 47 -5.90 -0.43 0.15
CA GLU A 47 -7.33 -0.22 0.45
C GLU A 47 -8.24 -1.13 -0.40
N VAL A 48 -7.73 -1.69 -1.49
CA VAL A 48 -8.49 -2.51 -2.45
C VAL A 48 -8.52 -3.98 -2.04
N CYS A 49 -7.35 -4.56 -1.74
CA CYS A 49 -7.22 -5.99 -1.40
C CYS A 49 -6.70 -6.24 0.01
N HIS A 50 -6.51 -5.19 0.81
CA HIS A 50 -6.04 -5.27 2.20
C HIS A 50 -4.65 -5.91 2.39
N LYS A 51 -3.92 -6.17 1.30
CA LYS A 51 -2.53 -6.65 1.35
C LYS A 51 -1.64 -5.61 2.03
N ARG A 52 -0.80 -6.08 2.95
CA ARG A 52 0.08 -5.21 3.77
C ARG A 52 1.53 -5.26 3.30
N PHE A 53 2.20 -4.11 3.39
CA PHE A 53 3.56 -3.87 2.91
C PHE A 53 4.40 -3.20 4.01
N ILE A 54 5.71 -3.50 3.98
CA ILE A 54 6.70 -2.94 4.90
C ILE A 54 7.06 -1.50 4.49
N TRP A 55 7.14 -1.24 3.19
CA TRP A 55 7.58 0.04 2.64
C TRP A 55 6.49 0.73 1.79
N ARG A 56 6.54 2.06 1.81
CA ARG A 56 5.67 2.94 1.02
C ARG A 56 5.77 2.66 -0.49
N ASP A 57 6.99 2.53 -1.00
CA ASP A 57 7.18 2.34 -2.44
C ASP A 57 6.69 0.97 -2.90
N SER A 58 6.74 -0.05 -2.04
CA SER A 58 6.18 -1.37 -2.34
C SER A 58 4.67 -1.34 -2.50
N VAL A 59 3.94 -0.64 -1.60
CA VAL A 59 2.49 -0.49 -1.77
C VAL A 59 2.14 0.39 -2.97
N LYS A 60 2.94 1.42 -3.26
CA LYS A 60 2.75 2.28 -4.43
C LYS A 60 2.88 1.49 -5.74
N LYS A 61 3.95 0.70 -5.90
CA LYS A 61 4.12 -0.19 -7.06
C LYS A 61 3.01 -1.24 -7.14
N HIS A 62 2.56 -1.76 -6.00
CA HIS A 62 1.42 -2.68 -5.98
C HIS A 62 0.13 -2.01 -6.48
N MET A 63 -0.12 -0.73 -6.19
CA MET A 63 -1.31 -0.03 -6.69
C MET A 63 -1.35 0.04 -8.21
N GLU A 64 -0.20 0.13 -8.88
CA GLU A 64 -0.12 0.10 -10.35
C GLU A 64 -0.74 -1.19 -10.93
N THR A 65 -0.65 -2.31 -10.21
CA THR A 65 -1.30 -3.58 -10.60
C THR A 65 -2.83 -3.53 -10.50
N HIS A 66 -3.37 -2.70 -9.61
CA HIS A 66 -4.81 -2.49 -9.53
C HIS A 66 -5.29 -1.50 -10.59
N ILE A 67 -4.50 -0.49 -10.97
CA ILE A 67 -4.84 0.44 -12.05
C ILE A 67 -5.04 -0.30 -13.37
N THR A 68 -4.18 -1.28 -13.67
CA THR A 68 -4.33 -2.11 -14.87
C THR A 68 -5.51 -3.08 -14.77
N ALA A 69 -5.81 -3.59 -13.58
CA ALA A 69 -6.85 -4.59 -13.36
C ALA A 69 -8.27 -4.02 -13.16
N ALA A 70 -8.40 -2.78 -12.68
CA ALA A 70 -9.67 -2.13 -12.36
C ALA A 70 -9.61 -0.62 -12.67
N LYS A 71 -10.34 -0.20 -13.72
CA LYS A 71 -10.26 1.13 -14.33
C LYS A 71 -11.46 2.04 -14.06
N TYR A 72 -12.50 1.50 -13.41
CA TYR A 72 -13.75 2.21 -13.18
C TYR A 72 -14.10 2.13 -11.70
N SER A 73 -14.53 3.23 -11.07
CA SER A 73 -15.04 3.19 -9.70
C SER A 73 -16.38 3.88 -9.54
N CYS A 74 -17.16 3.33 -8.60
CA CYS A 74 -18.46 3.87 -8.22
C CYS A 74 -18.24 5.08 -7.31
N ARG A 75 -18.73 6.25 -7.72
CA ARG A 75 -18.66 7.47 -6.91
C ARG A 75 -19.41 7.33 -5.57
N LEU A 76 -20.50 6.55 -5.56
CA LEU A 76 -21.39 6.42 -4.40
C LEU A 76 -20.82 5.51 -3.29
N CYS A 77 -20.14 4.42 -3.64
CA CYS A 77 -19.64 3.45 -2.66
C CYS A 77 -18.13 3.17 -2.75
N GLY A 78 -17.42 3.73 -3.73
CA GLY A 78 -15.97 3.58 -3.90
C GLY A 78 -15.51 2.22 -4.44
N LYS A 79 -16.43 1.30 -4.81
CA LYS A 79 -16.07 -0.01 -5.38
C LYS A 79 -15.43 0.14 -6.76
N TRP A 80 -14.41 -0.68 -7.04
CA TRP A 80 -13.66 -0.70 -8.30
C TRP A 80 -14.08 -1.86 -9.20
N PHE A 81 -14.07 -1.63 -10.51
CA PHE A 81 -14.49 -2.57 -11.54
C PHE A 81 -13.51 -2.58 -12.71
N ARG A 82 -13.32 -3.76 -13.30
CA ARG A 82 -12.49 -3.93 -14.51
C ARG A 82 -13.11 -3.31 -15.75
N TRP A 83 -14.43 -3.45 -15.90
CA TRP A 83 -15.16 -3.11 -17.11
C TRP A 83 -16.29 -2.11 -16.83
N LEU A 84 -16.55 -1.22 -17.79
CA LEU A 84 -17.63 -0.24 -17.71
C LEU A 84 -19.01 -0.91 -17.55
N GLN A 85 -19.23 -2.06 -18.20
CA GLN A 85 -20.48 -2.80 -18.08
C GLN A 85 -20.71 -3.31 -16.64
N GLY A 86 -19.65 -3.74 -15.95
CA GLY A 86 -19.75 -4.23 -14.57
C GLY A 86 -20.18 -3.13 -13.60
N ILE A 87 -19.60 -1.93 -13.73
CA ILE A 87 -20.02 -0.80 -12.90
C ILE A 87 -21.43 -0.30 -13.26
N ARG A 88 -21.81 -0.32 -14.55
CA ARG A 88 -23.18 0.04 -14.98
C ARG A 88 -24.24 -0.85 -14.36
N GLN A 89 -24.00 -2.16 -14.32
CA GLN A 89 -24.89 -3.13 -13.66
C GLN A 89 -24.94 -2.90 -12.15
N HIS A 90 -23.79 -2.69 -11.51
CA HIS A 90 -23.70 -2.38 -10.09
C HIS A 90 -24.51 -1.11 -9.72
N LEU A 91 -24.36 -0.02 -10.48
CA LEU A 91 -25.07 1.25 -10.24
C LEU A 91 -26.59 1.12 -10.39
N GLN A 92 -27.06 0.30 -11.33
CA GLN A 92 -28.49 0.05 -11.50
C GLN A 92 -29.06 -0.88 -10.41
N GLN A 93 -28.33 -1.92 -10.01
CA GLN A 93 -28.85 -2.93 -9.07
C GLN A 93 -28.69 -2.51 -7.60
N GLN A 94 -27.55 -1.92 -7.24
CA GLN A 94 -27.23 -1.58 -5.85
C GLN A 94 -27.65 -0.15 -5.48
N HIS A 95 -27.65 0.76 -6.46
CA HIS A 95 -28.00 2.16 -6.25
C HIS A 95 -29.30 2.59 -6.96
N LYS A 96 -29.98 1.67 -7.66
CA LYS A 96 -31.26 1.90 -8.37
C LYS A 96 -31.23 3.10 -9.33
N LEU A 97 -30.06 3.41 -9.88
CA LEU A 97 -29.90 4.52 -10.81
C LEU A 97 -30.55 4.21 -12.15
N LYS A 98 -31.22 5.21 -12.73
CA LYS A 98 -31.73 5.11 -14.11
C LYS A 98 -30.56 5.14 -15.08
N LYS A 99 -30.72 4.50 -16.24
CA LYS A 99 -29.67 4.35 -17.26
C LYS A 99 -29.03 5.69 -17.68
N CYS A 100 -29.79 6.79 -17.71
CA CYS A 100 -29.31 8.14 -18.03
C CYS A 100 -28.36 8.73 -16.97
N ASP A 101 -28.48 8.31 -15.71
CA ASP A 101 -27.73 8.90 -14.59
C ASP A 101 -26.47 8.09 -14.23
N VAL A 102 -26.33 6.89 -14.80
CA VAL A 102 -25.25 5.95 -14.48
C VAL A 102 -23.88 6.53 -14.78
N GLU A 103 -23.71 7.18 -15.94
CA GLU A 103 -22.39 7.66 -16.38
C GLU A 103 -21.86 8.78 -15.49
N ALA A 104 -22.74 9.61 -14.92
CA ALA A 104 -22.37 10.67 -13.99
C ALA A 104 -21.78 10.13 -12.66
N GLN A 105 -21.99 8.84 -12.36
CA GLN A 105 -21.53 8.18 -11.13
C GLN A 105 -20.34 7.23 -11.36
N VAL A 106 -19.78 7.21 -12.57
CA VAL A 106 -18.57 6.44 -12.92
C VAL A 106 -17.36 7.37 -12.89
N LEU A 107 -16.33 6.99 -12.15
CA LEU A 107 -15.00 7.61 -12.22
C LEU A 107 -14.06 6.73 -13.03
N ASN A 108 -13.27 7.35 -13.91
CA ASN A 108 -12.23 6.69 -14.68
C ASN A 108 -10.87 6.82 -13.97
N GLY A 109 -10.06 5.77 -14.04
CA GLY A 109 -8.73 5.72 -13.44
C GLY A 109 -8.55 4.43 -12.64
N GLY A 110 -7.47 4.31 -11.90
CA GLY A 110 -7.30 3.16 -11.01
C GLY A 110 -7.17 3.60 -9.55
N PRO A 111 -7.28 2.67 -8.60
CA PRO A 111 -7.12 2.99 -7.19
C PRO A 111 -5.71 3.52 -6.94
N THR A 112 -5.63 4.73 -6.41
CA THR A 112 -4.37 5.43 -6.12
C THR A 112 -4.05 5.50 -4.64
N LYS A 113 -4.99 5.11 -3.77
CA LYS A 113 -4.88 5.28 -2.33
C LYS A 113 -4.44 4.01 -1.63
N TYR A 114 -3.54 4.19 -0.67
CA TYR A 114 -3.16 3.22 0.33
C TYR A 114 -3.16 3.91 1.68
N LYS A 115 -3.42 3.13 2.73
CA LYS A 115 -3.43 3.64 4.10
C LYS A 115 -2.09 3.34 4.77
N LYS A 116 -1.61 4.31 5.55
CA LYS A 116 -0.60 4.06 6.59
C LYS A 116 -1.34 3.74 7.89
N LEU A 117 -1.10 2.56 8.44
CA LEU A 117 -1.65 2.05 9.69
C LEU A 117 -0.95 2.68 10.89
#